data_AF-A0A8I2YX57-F1
#
_entry.id   AF-A0A8I2YX57-F1
#
_cell.length_a   1.000
_cell.length_b   1.000
_cell.length_c   1.000
_cell.angle_alpha   90.00
_cell.angle_beta   90.00
_cell.angle_gamma   90.00
#
_symmetry.space_group_name_H-M   'P 1'
#
loop_
_entity.id
_entity.type
_entity.pdbx_description
1 polymer ?
#
loop_
_entity_poly.entity_id
_entity_poly.type
_entity_poly.pdbx_seq_one_letter_code
_entity_poly.pdbx_strand_id
1 'polypeptide(L)'
;MPKTRIDLLEENITKLQNEFLKEKEDIRRKEKLAKRNNKAPMIPKPKGRPGRAGPDSYNVMNAMKISKDQYNLVAHAIRTLVAKYLDVNLPMSKQPNKLLIDKVVIMAQTQFPKLKDYEGNWATRDIMAQYLRNRSSRERQVTQEAKILFPVKKSKRKVEEVDNEEVEEQEEQEEQEEDEGEDKGEEEDDHTELKSRARVR
;
A
#
# COMPACT_ATOMS: atom_id res chain seq x y z
N MET A 1 -19.03 27.07 -64.69
CA MET A 1 -17.75 26.36 -64.80
C MET A 1 -17.94 24.95 -64.25
N PRO A 2 -17.64 23.89 -65.00
CA PRO A 2 -17.70 22.52 -64.46
C PRO A 2 -16.60 22.34 -63.41
N LYS A 3 -16.92 21.67 -62.30
CA LYS A 3 -15.94 21.33 -61.26
C LYS A 3 -14.83 20.50 -61.89
N THR A 4 -13.59 20.86 -61.59
CA THR A 4 -12.44 20.11 -62.07
C THR A 4 -12.32 18.80 -61.29
N ARG A 5 -11.58 17.84 -61.85
CA ARG A 5 -11.31 16.55 -61.19
C ARG A 5 -10.59 16.72 -59.84
N ILE A 6 -9.84 17.81 -59.67
CA ILE A 6 -9.14 18.14 -58.42
C ILE A 6 -10.15 18.59 -57.36
N ASP A 7 -11.08 19.50 -57.71
CA ASP A 7 -12.13 19.96 -56.80
C ASP A 7 -12.98 18.79 -56.27
N LEU A 8 -13.26 17.80 -57.13
CA LEU A 8 -13.99 16.59 -56.76
C LEU A 8 -13.19 15.67 -55.80
N LEU A 9 -11.85 15.64 -55.93
CA LEU A 9 -11.00 14.86 -55.03
C LEU A 9 -10.89 15.53 -53.65
N GLU A 10 -10.81 16.85 -53.61
CA GLU A 10 -10.77 17.62 -52.36
C GLU A 10 -12.07 17.48 -51.55
N GLU A 11 -13.24 17.53 -52.21
CA GLU A 11 -14.53 17.26 -51.57
C GLU A 11 -14.61 15.84 -50.99
N ASN A 12 -14.04 14.84 -51.68
CA ASN A 12 -14.03 13.47 -51.19
C ASN A 12 -13.08 13.28 -50.00
N ILE A 13 -11.89 13.91 -50.02
CA ILE A 13 -10.92 13.85 -48.93
C ILE A 13 -11.49 14.49 -47.66
N THR A 14 -12.08 15.68 -47.78
CA THR A 14 -12.69 16.38 -46.65
C THR A 14 -13.87 15.60 -46.06
N LYS A 15 -14.69 14.98 -46.91
CA LYS A 15 -15.77 14.10 -46.47
C LYS A 15 -15.26 12.90 -45.66
N LEU A 16 -14.21 12.22 -46.15
CA LEU A 16 -13.58 11.10 -45.44
C LEU A 16 -12.97 11.51 -44.10
N GLN A 17 -12.32 12.67 -44.02
CA GLN A 17 -11.77 13.18 -42.77
C GLN A 17 -12.86 13.46 -41.73
N ASN A 18 -13.99 14.03 -42.15
CA ASN A 18 -15.13 14.30 -41.27
C ASN A 18 -15.81 13.01 -40.79
N GLU A 19 -15.96 12.02 -41.66
CA GLU A 19 -16.47 10.69 -41.28
C GLU A 19 -15.58 10.02 -40.24
N PHE A 20 -14.26 10.05 -40.45
CA PHE A 20 -13.29 9.50 -39.50
C PHE A 20 -13.31 10.20 -38.13
N LEU A 21 -13.45 11.53 -38.12
CA LEU A 21 -13.58 12.30 -36.87
C LEU A 21 -14.87 11.93 -36.12
N LYS A 22 -15.98 11.81 -36.85
CA LYS A 22 -17.27 11.44 -36.28
C LYS A 22 -17.25 10.03 -35.68
N GLU A 23 -16.62 9.08 -36.38
CA GLU A 23 -16.45 7.72 -35.90
C GLU A 23 -15.60 7.66 -34.62
N LYS A 24 -14.50 8.42 -34.56
CA LYS A 24 -13.69 8.53 -33.33
C LYS A 24 -14.49 9.07 -32.14
N GLU A 25 -15.33 10.07 -32.36
CA GLU A 25 -16.20 10.59 -31.29
C GLU A 25 -17.22 9.54 -30.82
N ASP A 26 -17.82 8.81 -31.75
CA ASP A 26 -18.81 7.78 -31.43
C ASP A 26 -18.18 6.61 -30.69
N ILE A 27 -16.96 6.19 -31.04
CA ILE A 27 -16.18 5.20 -30.28
C ILE A 27 -15.96 5.70 -28.85
N ARG A 28 -15.48 6.94 -28.68
CA ARG A 28 -15.26 7.54 -27.35
C ARG A 28 -16.54 7.67 -26.54
N ARG A 29 -17.68 7.98 -27.17
CA ARG A 29 -19.01 8.03 -26.53
C ARG A 29 -19.47 6.64 -26.11
N LYS A 30 -19.35 5.63 -26.98
CA LYS A 30 -19.69 4.23 -26.69
C LYS A 30 -18.86 3.66 -25.55
N GLU A 31 -17.55 3.92 -25.52
CA GLU A 31 -16.68 3.53 -24.41
C GLU A 31 -17.09 4.19 -23.09
N LYS A 32 -17.44 5.49 -23.11
CA LYS A 32 -17.95 6.19 -21.94
C LYS A 32 -19.29 5.62 -21.47
N LEU A 33 -20.19 5.25 -22.39
CA LEU A 33 -21.49 4.68 -22.07
C LEU A 33 -21.35 3.26 -21.49
N ALA A 34 -20.50 2.42 -22.10
CA ALA A 34 -20.17 1.09 -21.59
C ALA A 34 -19.56 1.15 -20.19
N LYS A 35 -18.68 2.12 -19.92
CA LYS A 35 -18.14 2.39 -18.57
C LYS A 35 -19.19 2.83 -17.55
N ARG A 36 -20.30 3.45 -17.98
CA ARG A 36 -21.40 3.86 -17.09
C ARG A 36 -22.35 2.71 -16.79
N ASN A 37 -22.65 1.87 -17.78
CA ASN A 37 -23.63 0.80 -17.65
C ASN A 37 -23.08 -0.50 -17.06
N ASN A 38 -21.75 -0.72 -17.09
CA ASN A 38 -21.10 -1.93 -16.55
C ASN A 38 -20.42 -1.72 -15.20
N LYS A 39 -20.89 -0.80 -14.34
CA LYS A 39 -20.40 -0.76 -12.96
C LYS A 39 -21.01 -1.94 -12.22
N ALA A 40 -20.26 -3.06 -12.18
CA ALA A 40 -20.53 -4.14 -11.26
C ALA A 40 -20.77 -3.56 -9.85
N PRO A 41 -21.70 -4.15 -9.06
CA PRO A 41 -21.97 -3.66 -7.72
C PRO A 41 -20.66 -3.62 -6.92
N MET A 42 -20.31 -2.42 -6.43
CA MET A 42 -19.11 -2.25 -5.61
C MET A 42 -19.27 -3.01 -4.31
N ILE A 43 -18.19 -3.62 -3.83
CA ILE A 43 -18.12 -4.35 -2.57
C ILE A 43 -18.13 -3.33 -1.43
N PRO A 44 -19.21 -3.27 -0.62
CA PRO A 44 -19.33 -2.25 0.41
C PRO A 44 -18.37 -2.50 1.58
N LYS A 45 -18.07 -1.45 2.33
CA LYS A 45 -17.24 -1.55 3.54
C LYS A 45 -18.00 -2.31 4.64
N PRO A 46 -17.40 -3.33 5.28
CA PRO A 46 -18.01 -3.97 6.46
C PRO A 46 -18.21 -2.99 7.61
N LYS A 47 -19.21 -3.27 8.47
CA LYS A 47 -19.41 -2.51 9.71
C LYS A 47 -18.23 -2.72 10.68
N GLY A 48 -17.87 -1.68 11.40
CA GLY A 48 -16.81 -1.70 12.42
C GLY A 48 -15.48 -1.11 11.95
N ARG A 49 -14.40 -1.39 12.69
CA ARG A 49 -13.03 -0.93 12.40
C ARG A 49 -12.12 -2.09 11.96
N PRO A 50 -11.13 -1.85 11.10
CA PRO A 50 -10.17 -2.89 10.74
C PRO A 50 -9.30 -3.29 11.94
N GLY A 51 -9.36 -4.57 12.33
CA GLY A 51 -8.72 -5.06 13.56
C GLY A 51 -8.75 -6.59 13.72
N ARG A 52 -8.19 -7.07 14.84
CA ARG A 52 -8.12 -8.49 15.21
C ARG A 52 -9.25 -8.82 16.19
N ALA A 53 -10.42 -9.18 15.65
CA ALA A 53 -11.50 -9.90 16.33
C ALA A 53 -12.08 -9.33 17.65
N GLY A 54 -12.21 -8.01 17.77
CA GLY A 54 -13.12 -7.37 18.74
C GLY A 54 -14.57 -7.25 18.22
N PRO A 55 -15.58 -7.05 19.10
CA PRO A 55 -17.00 -6.98 18.74
C PRO A 55 -17.34 -5.98 17.63
N ASP A 56 -16.65 -4.83 17.62
CA ASP A 56 -16.84 -3.75 16.63
C ASP A 56 -15.73 -3.73 15.57
N SER A 57 -15.08 -4.86 15.31
CA SER A 57 -13.98 -4.94 14.35
C SER A 57 -14.15 -6.05 13.32
N TYR A 58 -13.54 -5.86 12.16
CA TYR A 58 -13.47 -6.89 11.12
C TYR A 58 -12.04 -7.12 10.67
N ASN A 59 -11.79 -8.34 10.20
CA ASN A 59 -10.56 -8.71 9.55
C ASN A 59 -10.63 -8.32 8.07
N VAL A 60 -9.68 -7.49 7.61
CA VAL A 60 -9.64 -6.97 6.23
C VAL A 60 -9.49 -8.11 5.20
N MET A 61 -8.65 -9.11 5.46
CA MET A 61 -8.46 -10.26 4.57
C MET A 61 -9.77 -11.02 4.35
N ASN A 62 -10.47 -11.32 5.44
CA ASN A 62 -11.76 -12.03 5.38
C ASN A 62 -12.82 -11.19 4.65
N ALA A 63 -12.85 -9.88 4.91
CA ALA A 63 -13.77 -8.94 4.26
C ALA A 63 -13.53 -8.82 2.75
N MET A 64 -12.27 -8.92 2.30
CA MET A 64 -11.91 -8.87 0.89
C MET A 64 -12.29 -10.14 0.12
N LYS A 65 -12.58 -11.26 0.82
CA LYS A 65 -12.92 -12.57 0.24
C LYS A 65 -11.87 -13.07 -0.77
N ILE A 66 -10.59 -12.91 -0.44
CA ILE A 66 -9.46 -13.39 -1.24
C ILE A 66 -8.62 -14.39 -0.44
N SER A 67 -7.80 -15.18 -1.13
CA SER A 67 -6.89 -16.11 -0.47
C SER A 67 -5.82 -15.36 0.34
N LYS A 68 -5.24 -16.05 1.33
CA LYS A 68 -4.16 -15.50 2.17
C LYS A 68 -2.98 -15.02 1.32
N ASP A 69 -2.59 -15.77 0.30
CA ASP A 69 -1.45 -15.43 -0.55
C ASP A 69 -1.74 -14.21 -1.43
N GLN A 70 -2.94 -14.13 -2.00
CA GLN A 70 -3.38 -12.94 -2.74
C GLN A 70 -3.41 -11.71 -1.83
N TYR A 71 -3.92 -11.86 -0.61
CA TYR A 71 -3.93 -10.78 0.37
C TYR A 71 -2.51 -10.33 0.72
N ASN A 72 -1.60 -11.27 0.97
CA ASN A 72 -0.22 -10.96 1.30
C ASN A 72 0.50 -10.23 0.16
N LEU A 73 0.29 -10.66 -1.08
CA LEU A 73 0.84 -10.01 -2.27
C LEU A 73 0.35 -8.56 -2.39
N VAL A 74 -0.97 -8.36 -2.34
CA VAL A 74 -1.59 -7.02 -2.42
C VAL A 74 -1.13 -6.14 -1.26
N ALA A 75 -1.14 -6.68 -0.04
CA ALA A 75 -0.77 -5.94 1.15
C ALA A 75 0.72 -5.58 1.15
N HIS A 76 1.60 -6.46 0.67
CA HIS A 76 3.02 -6.18 0.51
C HIS A 76 3.22 -5.00 -0.45
N ALA A 77 2.64 -5.06 -1.65
CA ALA A 77 2.75 -3.99 -2.63
C ALA A 77 2.23 -2.64 -2.11
N ILE A 78 1.07 -2.63 -1.42
CA ILE A 78 0.53 -1.41 -0.80
C ILE A 78 1.49 -0.88 0.27
N ARG A 79 2.06 -1.74 1.13
CA ARG A 79 3.02 -1.31 2.16
C ARG A 79 4.27 -0.68 1.56
N THR A 80 4.80 -1.26 0.48
CA THR A 80 5.94 -0.70 -0.25
C THR A 80 5.61 0.67 -0.83
N LEU A 81 4.41 0.85 -1.39
CA LEU A 81 3.95 2.18 -1.85
C LEU A 81 3.79 3.17 -0.69
N VAL A 82 3.25 2.75 0.45
CA VAL A 82 3.13 3.59 1.64
C VAL A 82 4.50 4.04 2.13
N ALA A 83 5.45 3.12 2.30
CA ALA A 83 6.81 3.44 2.73
C ALA A 83 7.54 4.39 1.77
N LYS A 84 7.20 4.34 0.47
CA LYS A 84 7.80 5.21 -0.55
C LYS A 84 7.23 6.63 -0.57
N TYR A 85 5.95 6.81 -0.25
CA TYR A 85 5.24 8.08 -0.49
C TYR A 85 4.65 8.74 0.75
N LEU A 86 4.53 8.04 1.87
CA LEU A 86 3.93 8.56 3.10
C LEU A 86 4.93 8.49 4.25
N ASP A 87 4.71 9.33 5.25
CA ASP A 87 5.49 9.28 6.48
C ASP A 87 5.01 8.11 7.35
N VAL A 88 5.85 7.08 7.49
CA VAL A 88 5.49 5.85 8.23
C VAL A 88 5.36 6.02 9.74
N ASN A 89 5.87 7.14 10.27
CA ASN A 89 5.85 7.47 11.70
C ASN A 89 4.56 8.18 12.10
N LEU A 90 3.78 8.66 11.11
CA LEU A 90 2.51 9.34 11.32
C LEU A 90 1.31 8.46 10.97
N PRO A 91 0.22 8.49 11.77
CA PRO A 91 -1.02 7.85 11.37
C PRO A 91 -1.64 8.54 10.15
N MET A 92 -2.49 7.82 9.41
CA MET A 92 -3.13 8.30 8.17
C MET A 92 -3.78 9.69 8.31
N SER A 93 -4.43 9.97 9.44
CA SER A 93 -5.09 11.27 9.70
C SER A 93 -4.12 12.43 9.84
N LYS A 94 -2.88 12.18 10.27
CA LYS A 94 -1.84 13.19 10.48
C LYS A 94 -0.86 13.35 9.32
N GLN A 95 -1.05 12.60 8.23
CA GLN A 95 -0.25 12.78 7.01
C GLN A 95 -0.39 14.22 6.49
N PRO A 96 0.73 14.92 6.20
CA PRO A 96 0.72 16.34 5.85
C PRO A 96 0.07 16.57 4.47
N ASN A 97 0.30 15.66 3.52
CA ASN A 97 -0.23 15.78 2.17
C ASN A 97 -1.23 14.66 1.86
N LYS A 98 -2.53 14.99 1.82
CA LYS A 98 -3.61 14.04 1.50
C LYS A 98 -3.57 13.56 0.05
N LEU A 99 -3.01 14.33 -0.87
CA LEU A 99 -2.88 13.93 -2.27
C LEU A 99 -1.95 12.72 -2.44
N LEU A 100 -0.97 12.56 -1.55
CA LEU A 100 -0.09 11.38 -1.56
C LEU A 100 -0.83 10.10 -1.17
N ILE A 101 -1.85 10.19 -0.31
CA ILE A 101 -2.71 9.05 0.03
C ILE A 101 -3.47 8.60 -1.22
N ASP A 102 -4.11 9.53 -1.93
CA ASP A 102 -4.85 9.21 -3.14
C ASP A 102 -3.93 8.72 -4.27
N LYS A 103 -2.69 9.24 -4.35
CA LYS A 103 -1.65 8.72 -5.26
C LYS A 103 -1.35 7.24 -4.97
N VAL A 104 -1.15 6.87 -3.70
CA VAL A 104 -0.93 5.46 -3.32
C VAL A 104 -2.13 4.60 -3.71
N VAL A 105 -3.37 5.08 -3.50
CA VAL A 105 -4.58 4.37 -3.89
C VAL A 105 -4.63 4.12 -5.40
N ILE A 106 -4.38 5.16 -6.22
CA ILE A 106 -4.38 5.05 -7.69
C ILE A 106 -3.29 4.08 -8.17
N MET A 107 -2.09 4.16 -7.58
CA MET A 107 -0.99 3.26 -7.94
C MET A 107 -1.31 1.80 -7.58
N ALA A 108 -1.88 1.57 -6.40
CA ALA A 108 -2.32 0.23 -5.99
C ALA A 108 -3.40 -0.32 -6.93
N GLN A 109 -4.37 0.49 -7.34
CA GLN A 109 -5.40 0.11 -8.31
C GLN A 109 -4.89 -0.13 -9.72
N THR A 110 -3.78 0.51 -10.09
CA THR A 110 -3.09 0.25 -11.36
C THR A 110 -2.40 -1.11 -11.32
N GLN A 111 -1.76 -1.46 -10.20
CA GLN A 111 -1.11 -2.76 -10.03
C GLN A 111 -2.12 -3.91 -9.83
N PHE A 112 -3.21 -3.66 -9.10
CA PHE A 112 -4.25 -4.63 -8.80
C PHE A 112 -5.62 -4.08 -9.16
N PRO A 113 -6.08 -4.27 -10.42
CA PRO A 113 -7.35 -3.72 -10.89
C PRO A 113 -8.57 -4.09 -10.05
N LYS A 114 -8.57 -5.28 -9.42
CA LYS A 114 -9.61 -5.76 -8.50
C LYS A 114 -9.82 -4.83 -7.29
N LEU A 115 -8.84 -3.99 -6.94
CA LEU A 115 -9.01 -3.00 -5.88
C LEU A 115 -10.03 -1.90 -6.22
N LYS A 116 -10.39 -1.73 -7.49
CA LYS A 116 -11.44 -0.78 -7.93
C LYS A 116 -12.85 -1.24 -7.59
N ASP A 117 -13.02 -2.54 -7.30
CA ASP A 117 -14.31 -3.13 -6.97
C ASP A 117 -14.74 -2.79 -5.53
N TYR A 118 -13.83 -2.34 -4.67
CA TYR A 118 -14.13 -1.99 -3.28
C TYR A 118 -14.61 -0.53 -3.15
N GLU A 119 -15.79 -0.34 -2.57
CA GLU A 119 -16.42 0.97 -2.43
C GLU A 119 -15.53 1.96 -1.66
N GLY A 120 -15.37 3.18 -2.17
CA GLY A 120 -14.58 4.22 -1.50
C GLY A 120 -13.11 3.82 -1.24
N ASN A 121 -12.60 2.82 -1.96
CA ASN A 121 -11.26 2.27 -1.83
C ASN A 121 -10.95 1.79 -0.40
N TRP A 122 -11.96 1.28 0.32
CA TRP A 122 -11.84 0.92 1.73
C TRP A 122 -10.74 -0.11 1.97
N ALA A 123 -10.60 -1.11 1.10
CA ALA A 123 -9.63 -2.19 1.25
C ALA A 123 -8.19 -1.63 1.27
N THR A 124 -7.84 -0.81 0.28
CA THR A 124 -6.53 -0.17 0.21
C THR A 124 -6.29 0.74 1.40
N ARG A 125 -7.25 1.61 1.73
CA ARG A 125 -7.13 2.57 2.84
C ARG A 125 -6.97 1.89 4.20
N ASP A 126 -7.67 0.78 4.43
CA ASP A 126 -7.57 0.03 5.68
C ASP A 126 -6.22 -0.70 5.80
N ILE A 127 -5.70 -1.30 4.71
CA ILE A 127 -4.36 -1.91 4.70
C ILE A 127 -3.29 -0.86 5.01
N MET A 128 -3.36 0.30 4.37
CA MET A 128 -2.45 1.42 4.63
C MET A 128 -2.55 1.88 6.09
N ALA A 129 -3.76 2.06 6.62
CA ALA A 129 -3.99 2.51 7.99
C ALA A 129 -3.47 1.50 9.02
N GLN A 130 -3.67 0.20 8.79
CA GLN A 130 -3.12 -0.87 9.62
C GLN A 130 -1.58 -0.82 9.65
N TYR A 131 -0.94 -0.65 8.48
CA TYR A 131 0.51 -0.58 8.40
C TYR A 131 1.08 0.62 9.16
N LEU A 132 0.57 1.83 8.91
CA LEU A 132 1.00 3.06 9.59
C LEU A 132 0.79 2.99 11.11
N ARG A 133 -0.36 2.46 11.55
CA ARG A 133 -0.64 2.27 12.99
C ARG A 133 0.37 1.33 13.64
N ASN A 134 0.65 0.19 12.99
CA ASN A 134 1.58 -0.79 13.54
C ASN A 134 3.01 -0.24 13.56
N ARG A 135 3.42 0.54 12.56
CA ARG A 135 4.77 1.10 12.51
C ARG A 135 4.98 2.21 13.55
N SER A 136 4.08 3.19 13.59
CA SER A 136 4.13 4.27 14.59
C SER A 136 4.01 3.75 16.03
N SER A 137 3.25 2.67 16.26
CA SER A 137 3.18 2.02 17.58
C SER A 137 4.51 1.39 17.99
N ARG A 138 5.21 0.73 17.07
CA ARG A 138 6.51 0.11 17.34
C ARG A 138 7.59 1.15 17.64
N GLU A 139 7.62 2.23 16.88
CA GLU A 139 8.58 3.33 17.13
C GLU A 139 8.36 3.97 18.51
N ARG A 140 7.10 4.17 18.91
CA ARG A 140 6.80 4.67 20.27
C ARG A 140 7.30 3.72 21.35
N GLN A 141 7.18 2.41 21.16
CA GLN A 141 7.69 1.41 22.11
C GLN A 141 9.21 1.51 22.22
N VAL A 142 9.93 1.52 21.10
CA VAL A 142 11.40 1.66 21.08
C VAL A 142 11.85 2.95 21.78
N THR A 143 11.19 4.09 21.52
CA THR A 143 11.54 5.35 22.20
C THR A 143 11.23 5.34 23.69
N GLN A 144 10.25 4.56 24.15
CA GLN A 144 9.96 4.39 25.58
C GLN A 144 11.00 3.49 26.24
N GLU A 145 11.38 2.39 25.60
CA GLU A 145 12.44 1.48 26.07
C GLU A 145 13.79 2.21 26.17
N ALA A 146 14.16 3.00 25.15
CA ALA A 146 15.38 3.81 25.17
C ALA A 146 15.39 4.85 26.30
N LYS A 147 14.23 5.45 26.64
CA LYS A 147 14.11 6.38 27.78
C LYS A 147 14.25 5.69 29.14
N ILE A 148 13.86 4.41 29.23
CA ILE A 148 14.03 3.61 30.45
C ILE A 148 15.50 3.24 30.63
N LEU A 149 16.18 2.87 29.54
CA LEU A 149 17.60 2.47 29.56
C LEU A 149 18.55 3.66 29.76
N PHE A 150 18.22 4.82 29.19
CA PHE A 150 19.02 6.04 29.31
C PHE A 150 18.20 7.17 29.94
N PRO A 151 18.00 7.16 31.27
CA PRO A 151 17.31 8.23 31.96
C PRO A 151 18.16 9.51 31.89
N VAL A 152 17.84 10.40 30.94
CA VAL A 152 18.45 11.73 30.86
C VAL A 152 18.14 12.46 32.17
N LYS A 153 19.17 12.61 33.02
CA LYS A 153 19.09 13.40 34.26
C LYS A 153 18.75 14.83 33.85
N LYS A 154 17.52 15.29 34.14
CA LYS A 154 17.13 16.70 34.04
C LYS A 154 17.95 17.49 35.05
N SER A 155 19.13 17.94 34.64
CA SER A 155 19.91 18.93 35.35
C SER A 155 19.13 20.24 35.33
N LYS A 156 18.54 20.63 36.47
CA LYS A 156 18.10 22.00 36.73
C LYS A 156 19.37 22.88 36.72
N ARG A 157 19.76 23.39 35.55
CA ARG A 157 20.61 24.59 35.50
C ARG A 157 19.73 25.77 35.18
N LYS A 158 19.66 26.65 36.18
CA LYS A 158 19.18 28.01 36.10
C LYS A 158 19.96 28.70 34.97
N VAL A 159 19.22 29.41 34.13
CA VAL A 159 19.71 30.21 33.00
C VAL A 159 20.73 31.22 33.51
N GLU A 160 21.94 31.19 32.94
CA GLU A 160 22.73 32.39 32.67
C GLU A 160 23.19 32.28 31.21
N GLU A 161 22.83 33.30 30.42
CA GLU A 161 23.29 33.54 29.07
C GLU A 161 24.80 33.78 29.08
N VAL A 162 25.56 33.01 28.29
CA VAL A 162 26.88 33.42 27.82
C VAL A 162 27.06 32.87 26.40
N ASP A 163 27.16 33.79 25.44
CA ASP A 163 27.66 33.58 24.09
C ASP A 163 29.08 32.99 24.14
N ASN A 164 29.34 31.91 23.38
CA ASN A 164 30.59 31.83 22.61
C ASN A 164 30.61 30.68 21.58
N GLU A 165 30.84 31.11 20.34
CA GLU A 165 31.69 30.56 19.27
C GLU A 165 32.12 29.07 19.30
N GLU A 166 31.69 28.37 18.24
CA GLU A 166 32.51 27.65 17.25
C GLU A 166 33.80 26.96 17.72
N VAL A 167 33.81 25.63 17.74
CA VAL A 167 35.01 24.79 17.48
C VAL A 167 34.57 23.51 16.76
N GLU A 168 35.11 23.34 15.54
CA GLU A 168 35.14 22.12 14.72
C GLU A 168 36.08 21.04 15.30
N GLU A 169 36.08 19.88 14.63
CA GLU A 169 37.03 18.75 14.72
C GLU A 169 36.76 17.70 15.80
N GLN A 170 36.98 16.40 15.61
CA GLN A 170 37.15 15.50 14.46
C GLN A 170 36.98 14.08 15.04
N GLU A 171 36.64 13.13 14.17
CA GLU A 171 36.95 11.69 14.16
C GLU A 171 37.29 10.94 15.47
N GLU A 172 36.64 9.79 15.69
CA GLU A 172 37.34 8.50 15.70
C GLU A 172 36.37 7.32 15.49
N GLN A 173 36.85 6.38 14.68
CA GLN A 173 36.25 5.11 14.30
C GLN A 173 36.44 4.10 15.44
N GLU A 174 35.52 3.13 15.58
CA GLU A 174 35.92 1.79 16.03
C GLU A 174 35.03 0.74 15.38
N GLU A 175 35.72 -0.27 14.84
CA GLU A 175 35.26 -1.36 13.99
C GLU A 175 34.77 -2.58 14.78
N GLN A 176 34.03 -3.44 14.06
CA GLN A 176 33.91 -4.91 14.23
C GLN A 176 33.18 -5.39 15.53
N GLU A 177 32.29 -6.37 15.48
CA GLU A 177 32.57 -7.76 15.16
C GLU A 177 31.45 -8.46 14.37
N GLU A 178 31.93 -9.33 13.48
CA GLU A 178 31.22 -10.38 12.76
C GLU A 178 30.78 -11.48 13.74
N ASP A 179 29.57 -12.03 13.59
CA ASP A 179 29.27 -13.37 14.11
C ASP A 179 28.49 -14.15 13.04
N GLU A 180 29.25 -14.93 12.29
CA GLU A 180 28.78 -15.98 11.39
C GLU A 180 28.42 -17.22 12.22
N GLY A 181 27.13 -17.53 12.28
CA GLY A 181 26.62 -18.80 12.78
C GLY A 181 25.92 -19.58 11.68
N GLU A 182 26.69 -20.27 10.82
CA GLU A 182 26.23 -21.47 10.13
C GLU A 182 26.15 -22.61 11.15
N ASP A 183 25.01 -23.30 11.28
CA ASP A 183 25.08 -24.74 11.55
C ASP A 183 23.89 -25.50 10.95
N LYS A 184 24.26 -26.66 10.41
CA LYS A 184 23.50 -27.61 9.61
C LYS A 184 22.67 -28.50 10.52
N GLY A 185 21.62 -29.10 9.95
CA GLY A 185 20.84 -30.12 10.66
C GLY A 185 19.72 -30.67 9.81
N GLU A 186 20.10 -31.33 8.72
CA GLU A 186 19.29 -32.32 8.03
C GLU A 186 18.99 -33.46 9.01
N GLU A 187 17.73 -33.88 9.12
CA GLU A 187 17.38 -35.26 9.45
C GLU A 187 16.00 -35.54 8.83
N GLU A 188 16.07 -36.06 7.60
CA GLU A 188 15.02 -36.92 7.06
C GLU A 188 15.03 -38.21 7.88
N ASP A 189 13.88 -38.61 8.42
CA ASP A 189 13.68 -40.00 8.80
C ASP A 189 12.34 -40.49 8.24
N ASP A 190 12.53 -41.47 7.36
CA ASP A 190 11.59 -42.24 6.58
C ASP A 190 11.00 -43.39 7.44
N HIS A 191 10.01 -44.04 6.87
CA HIS A 191 9.58 -45.41 7.13
C HIS A 191 8.52 -45.74 8.20
N THR A 192 7.35 -46.09 7.64
CA THR A 192 6.54 -47.31 7.87
C THR A 192 5.46 -47.37 8.95
N GLU A 193 4.22 -47.33 8.47
CA GLU A 193 3.30 -48.47 8.40
C GLU A 193 3.47 -49.59 9.45
N LEU A 194 2.45 -49.79 10.30
CA LEU A 194 1.76 -51.07 10.51
C LEU A 194 0.71 -50.98 11.64
N LYS A 195 -0.56 -51.06 11.23
CA LYS A 195 -1.54 -52.08 11.68
C LYS A 195 -1.57 -52.45 13.18
N SER A 196 -2.74 -52.22 13.81
CA SER A 196 -3.64 -53.28 14.34
C SER A 196 -4.21 -52.99 15.74
N ARG A 197 -5.45 -53.47 15.90
CA ARG A 197 -6.16 -53.86 17.14
C ARG A 197 -6.74 -52.71 17.97
N ALA A 198 -8.04 -52.44 17.89
CA ALA A 198 -9.14 -53.26 18.39
C ALA A 198 -9.18 -53.39 19.93
N ARG A 199 -10.29 -52.84 20.46
CA ARG A 199 -11.28 -53.51 21.34
C ARG A 199 -11.26 -53.10 22.82
N VAL A 200 -12.50 -52.98 23.34
CA VAL A 200 -12.94 -53.05 24.75
C VAL A 200 -12.76 -51.73 25.51
N ARG A 201 -13.78 -51.09 26.10
CA ARG A 201 -15.02 -51.56 26.73
C ARG A 201 -16.08 -50.47 26.69
#